data_AF-A0A9N9RQB6-F1
#
_entry.id   AF-A0A9N9RQB6-F1
#
_cell.length_a   1.000
_cell.length_b   1.000
_cell.length_c   1.000
_cell.angle_alpha   90.00
_cell.angle_beta   90.00
_cell.angle_gamma   90.00
#
_symmetry.space_group_name_H-M   'P 1'
#
loop_
_entity.id
_entity.type
_entity.pdbx_description
1 polymer ?
#
loop_
_entity_poly.entity_id
_entity_poly.type
_entity_poly.pdbx_seq_one_letter_code
_entity_poly.pdbx_strand_id
1 'polypeptide(L)'
;MKVTRYKKASKRINFFINNFGYHPPIQVLIDGTFCFAAIKNKLLIEEQLKNYIQMELRVLTTPCMIMETDKLGHKFIQVSKKLKSMQLNKCGHEKNPLTGSECIKSLVKDNRYIIATQDRDLQEWIRKQIGIALLYLHNVVPTLEEPSLATRNYIDRKSKKSLNVSSFEGEQLVQLKKKEGIVEIKKVTKVKLKKRKGPNPLSCKKKQSKDSSQITGIKNKAINKNKNKKKILKNVKLEIKKA
;
A
#
# COMPACT_ATOMS: atom_id res chain seq x y z
N MET A 1 -7.43 -13.33 24.72
CA MET A 1 -7.56 -14.54 23.85
C MET A 1 -6.47 -14.55 22.79
N LYS A 2 -5.69 -15.62 22.65
CA LYS A 2 -4.73 -15.78 21.55
C LYS A 2 -5.50 -15.90 20.23
N VAL A 3 -5.31 -14.96 19.31
CA VAL A 3 -5.93 -15.03 17.98
C VAL A 3 -5.24 -16.14 17.19
N THR A 4 -5.98 -17.20 16.91
CA THR A 4 -5.52 -18.34 16.11
C THR A 4 -5.35 -17.95 14.64
N ARG A 5 -4.48 -18.68 13.92
CA ARG A 5 -4.14 -18.36 12.52
C ARG A 5 -5.37 -18.40 11.60
N TYR A 6 -6.26 -19.38 11.79
CA TYR A 6 -7.50 -19.51 11.03
C TYR A 6 -8.43 -18.30 11.24
N LYS A 7 -8.53 -17.77 12.48
CA LYS A 7 -9.32 -16.54 12.74
C LYS A 7 -8.79 -15.34 11.97
N LYS A 8 -7.47 -15.23 11.79
CA LYS A 8 -6.86 -14.17 10.96
C LYS A 8 -7.20 -14.37 9.49
N ALA A 9 -7.09 -15.60 8.98
CA ALA A 9 -7.41 -15.93 7.59
C ALA A 9 -8.89 -15.65 7.29
N SER A 10 -9.79 -16.17 8.11
CA SER A 10 -11.24 -15.94 7.99
C SER A 10 -11.59 -14.46 8.05
N LYS A 11 -11.00 -13.67 8.97
CA LYS A 11 -11.19 -12.21 9.01
C LYS A 11 -10.74 -11.53 7.72
N ARG A 12 -9.60 -11.94 7.15
CA ARG A 12 -9.06 -11.40 5.90
C ARG A 12 -9.96 -11.75 4.71
N ILE A 13 -10.49 -12.97 4.63
CA ILE A 13 -11.39 -13.40 3.55
C ILE A 13 -12.74 -12.70 3.66
N ASN A 14 -13.33 -12.62 4.85
CA ASN A 14 -14.58 -11.91 5.08
C ASN A 14 -14.50 -10.44 4.69
N PHE A 15 -13.33 -9.82 4.85
CA PHE A 15 -13.10 -8.47 4.34
C PHE A 15 -13.24 -8.39 2.81
N PHE A 16 -12.72 -9.36 2.07
CA PHE A 16 -12.86 -9.40 0.60
C PHE A 16 -14.27 -9.76 0.16
N ILE A 17 -14.95 -10.66 0.87
CA ILE A 17 -16.37 -11.01 0.63
C ILE A 17 -17.24 -9.75 0.75
N ASN A 18 -17.13 -9.04 1.87
CA ASN A 18 -18.00 -7.90 2.17
C ASN A 18 -17.75 -6.68 1.26
N ASN A 19 -16.51 -6.46 0.82
CA ASN A 19 -16.15 -5.23 0.09
C ASN A 19 -15.99 -5.41 -1.42
N PHE A 20 -15.58 -6.60 -1.87
CA PHE A 20 -15.20 -6.87 -3.27
C PHE A 20 -16.02 -7.98 -3.92
N GLY A 21 -17.00 -8.56 -3.22
CA GLY A 21 -17.92 -9.54 -3.80
C GLY A 21 -17.31 -10.92 -4.05
N TYR A 22 -16.33 -11.31 -3.23
CA TYR A 22 -15.89 -12.72 -3.20
C TYR A 22 -17.04 -13.56 -2.66
N HIS A 23 -17.26 -14.74 -3.23
CA HIS A 23 -18.31 -15.64 -2.78
C HIS A 23 -17.82 -17.10 -2.79
N PRO A 24 -18.29 -17.94 -1.86
CA PRO A 24 -18.06 -19.39 -1.92
C PRO A 24 -18.65 -20.00 -3.22
N PRO A 25 -18.02 -21.04 -3.80
CA PRO A 25 -16.71 -21.57 -3.44
C PRO A 25 -15.59 -20.58 -3.82
N ILE A 26 -14.74 -20.25 -2.86
CA ILE A 26 -13.69 -19.24 -3.05
C ILE A 26 -12.66 -19.80 -4.03
N GLN A 27 -12.41 -19.05 -5.10
CA GLN A 27 -11.54 -19.46 -6.18
C GLN A 27 -10.10 -19.05 -5.88
N VAL A 28 -9.21 -20.03 -5.77
CA VAL A 28 -7.79 -19.82 -5.52
C VAL A 28 -7.02 -20.18 -6.79
N LEU A 29 -6.38 -19.19 -7.41
CA LEU A 29 -5.57 -19.37 -8.61
C LEU A 29 -4.12 -19.65 -8.20
N ILE A 30 -3.61 -20.82 -8.57
CA ILE A 30 -2.27 -21.28 -8.20
C ILE A 30 -1.28 -21.07 -9.34
N ASP A 31 -0.17 -20.43 -8.99
CA ASP A 31 1.00 -20.24 -9.85
C ASP A 31 1.99 -21.42 -9.76
N GLY A 32 2.78 -21.62 -10.80
CA GLY A 32 3.82 -22.65 -10.86
C GLY A 32 4.86 -22.51 -9.76
N THR A 33 5.23 -21.27 -9.40
CA THR A 33 6.17 -20.98 -8.30
C THR A 33 5.64 -21.44 -6.94
N PHE A 34 4.35 -21.24 -6.68
CA PHE A 34 3.68 -21.67 -5.46
C PHE A 34 3.59 -23.20 -5.40
N CYS A 35 3.24 -23.83 -6.51
CA CYS A 35 3.19 -25.29 -6.60
C CYS A 35 4.57 -25.93 -6.39
N PHE A 36 5.64 -25.34 -6.95
CA PHE A 36 7.01 -25.77 -6.70
C PHE A 36 7.38 -25.69 -5.22
N ALA A 37 7.07 -24.57 -4.56
CA ALA A 37 7.32 -24.42 -3.12
C ALA A 37 6.50 -25.42 -2.28
N ALA A 38 5.27 -25.71 -2.66
CA ALA A 38 4.43 -26.70 -1.99
C ALA A 38 5.03 -28.12 -2.11
N ILE A 39 5.47 -28.53 -3.31
CA ILE A 39 6.10 -29.84 -3.52
C ILE A 39 7.41 -29.96 -2.73
N LYS A 40 8.24 -28.91 -2.75
CA LYS A 40 9.49 -28.86 -1.96
C LYS A 40 9.24 -29.10 -0.47
N ASN A 41 8.14 -28.58 0.05
CA ASN A 41 7.75 -28.70 1.45
C ASN A 41 6.79 -29.88 1.73
N LYS A 42 6.55 -30.76 0.74
CA LYS A 42 5.62 -31.91 0.84
C LYS A 42 4.21 -31.52 1.32
N LEU A 43 3.73 -30.37 0.85
CA LEU A 43 2.48 -29.75 1.27
C LEU A 43 1.32 -30.21 0.36
N LEU A 44 0.31 -30.84 0.96
CA LEU A 44 -0.95 -31.16 0.28
C LEU A 44 -1.81 -29.90 0.16
N ILE A 45 -1.69 -29.21 -0.97
CA ILE A 45 -2.24 -27.87 -1.21
C ILE A 45 -3.74 -27.78 -0.86
N GLU A 46 -4.56 -28.67 -1.40
CA GLU A 46 -6.02 -28.61 -1.24
C GLU A 46 -6.45 -28.77 0.23
N GLU A 47 -5.91 -29.77 0.92
CA GLU A 47 -6.20 -30.02 2.34
C GLU A 47 -5.72 -28.88 3.24
N GLN A 48 -4.50 -28.40 3.02
CA GLN A 48 -3.92 -27.33 3.83
C GLN A 48 -4.67 -26.01 3.64
N LEU A 49 -5.08 -25.69 2.41
CA LEU A 49 -5.90 -24.51 2.16
C LEU A 49 -7.30 -24.65 2.75
N LYS A 50 -7.92 -25.83 2.65
CA LYS A 50 -9.24 -26.11 3.26
C LYS A 50 -9.20 -25.95 4.78
N ASN A 51 -8.17 -26.50 5.42
CA ASN A 51 -7.97 -26.38 6.87
C ASN A 51 -7.65 -24.94 7.31
N TYR A 52 -6.94 -24.18 6.47
CA TYR A 52 -6.54 -22.81 6.77
C TYR A 52 -7.69 -21.80 6.61
N ILE A 53 -8.47 -21.93 5.54
CA ILE A 53 -9.54 -20.99 5.17
C ILE A 53 -10.88 -21.37 5.83
N GLN A 54 -11.14 -22.66 6.08
CA GLN A 54 -12.37 -23.18 6.68
C GLN A 54 -13.66 -22.78 5.92
N MET A 55 -13.56 -22.66 4.60
CA MET A 55 -14.69 -22.40 3.70
C MET A 55 -14.59 -23.32 2.48
N GLU A 56 -15.63 -23.36 1.66
CA GLU A 56 -15.57 -24.07 0.38
C GLU A 56 -14.58 -23.39 -0.57
N LEU A 57 -13.66 -24.18 -1.11
CA LEU A 57 -12.56 -23.71 -1.97
C LEU A 57 -12.61 -24.42 -3.32
N ARG A 58 -12.26 -23.67 -4.36
CA ARG A 58 -11.96 -24.19 -5.68
C ARG A 58 -10.54 -23.81 -6.04
N VAL A 59 -9.65 -24.81 -6.09
CA VAL A 59 -8.26 -24.63 -6.49
C VAL A 59 -8.16 -24.73 -8.00
N LEU A 60 -7.69 -23.65 -8.63
CA LEU A 60 -7.63 -23.47 -10.08
C LEU A 60 -6.19 -23.24 -10.55
N THR A 61 -5.90 -23.64 -11.77
CA THR A 61 -4.69 -23.27 -12.51
C THR A 61 -5.05 -22.80 -13.92
N THR A 62 -4.08 -22.28 -14.69
CA THR A 62 -4.28 -21.89 -16.09
C THR A 62 -3.44 -22.74 -17.05
N PRO A 63 -3.88 -22.91 -18.31
CA PRO A 63 -3.07 -23.55 -19.35
C PRO A 63 -1.69 -22.91 -19.53
N CYS A 64 -1.59 -21.57 -19.45
CA CYS A 64 -0.32 -20.87 -19.57
C CYS A 64 0.69 -21.29 -18.49
N MET A 65 0.24 -21.48 -17.24
CA MET A 65 1.11 -21.94 -16.15
C MET A 65 1.64 -23.35 -16.41
N ILE A 66 0.77 -24.22 -16.94
CA ILE A 66 1.15 -25.59 -17.27
C ILE A 66 2.20 -25.58 -18.38
N MET A 67 1.99 -24.80 -19.43
CA MET A 67 2.95 -24.67 -20.53
C MET A 67 4.27 -24.02 -20.10
N GLU A 68 4.23 -23.00 -19.25
CA GLU A 68 5.42 -22.37 -18.69
C GLU A 68 6.23 -23.35 -17.83
N THR A 69 5.57 -24.11 -16.96
CA THR A 69 6.24 -25.11 -16.12
C THR A 69 6.77 -26.30 -16.93
N ASP A 70 6.10 -26.71 -18.00
CA ASP A 70 6.60 -27.72 -18.95
C ASP A 70 7.89 -27.25 -19.65
N LYS A 71 8.00 -25.95 -19.99
CA LYS A 71 9.19 -25.37 -20.63
C LYS A 71 10.42 -25.28 -19.70
N LEU A 72 10.23 -25.20 -18.38
CA LEU A 72 11.33 -25.09 -17.41
C LEU A 72 12.15 -26.39 -17.26
N GLY A 73 11.70 -27.50 -17.86
CA GLY A 73 12.48 -28.73 -18.01
C GLY A 73 12.26 -29.78 -16.92
N HIS A 74 13.15 -30.79 -16.88
CA HIS A 74 12.93 -32.03 -16.13
C HIS A 74 12.71 -31.85 -14.61
N LYS A 75 13.32 -30.82 -14.01
CA LYS A 75 13.18 -30.52 -12.57
C LYS A 75 11.75 -30.15 -12.17
N PHE A 76 10.94 -29.68 -13.12
CA PHE A 76 9.58 -29.19 -12.89
C PHE A 76 8.49 -30.17 -13.37
N ILE A 77 8.85 -31.38 -13.81
CA ILE A 77 7.87 -32.41 -14.25
C ILE A 77 6.84 -32.69 -13.16
N GLN A 78 7.28 -32.81 -11.90
CA GLN A 78 6.37 -33.05 -10.77
C GLN A 78 5.41 -31.87 -10.55
N VAL A 79 5.89 -30.64 -10.75
CA VAL A 79 5.08 -29.42 -10.64
C VAL A 79 4.02 -29.40 -11.74
N SER A 80 4.41 -29.63 -12.99
CA SER A 80 3.50 -29.70 -14.13
C SER A 80 2.43 -30.79 -13.93
N LYS A 81 2.83 -32.00 -13.52
CA LYS A 81 1.89 -33.10 -13.22
C LYS A 81 0.89 -32.70 -12.13
N LYS A 82 1.35 -32.01 -11.08
CA LYS A 82 0.48 -31.54 -10.00
C LYS A 82 -0.45 -30.42 -10.46
N LEU A 83 0.01 -29.49 -11.29
CA LEU A 83 -0.85 -28.47 -11.89
C LEU A 83 -1.91 -29.09 -12.81
N LYS A 84 -1.54 -30.07 -13.64
CA LYS A 84 -2.46 -30.82 -14.52
C LYS A 84 -3.55 -31.58 -13.75
N SER A 85 -3.30 -31.97 -12.49
CA SER A 85 -4.32 -32.58 -11.63
C SER A 85 -5.33 -31.60 -11.03
N MET A 86 -5.03 -30.30 -11.04
CA MET A 86 -5.94 -29.27 -10.52
C MET A 86 -6.98 -28.88 -11.57
N GLN A 87 -8.04 -28.20 -11.14
CA GLN A 87 -9.05 -27.72 -12.06
C GLN A 87 -8.51 -26.63 -12.98
N LEU A 88 -8.80 -26.74 -14.27
CA LEU A 88 -8.29 -25.83 -15.29
C LEU A 88 -9.26 -24.66 -15.49
N ASN A 89 -8.75 -23.43 -15.35
CA ASN A 89 -9.46 -22.21 -15.74
C ASN A 89 -9.01 -21.75 -17.13
N LYS A 90 -9.97 -21.59 -18.04
CA LYS A 90 -9.70 -21.14 -19.41
C LYS A 90 -9.27 -19.67 -19.39
N CYS A 91 -8.05 -19.39 -19.86
CA CYS A 91 -7.46 -18.06 -19.80
C CYS A 91 -7.57 -17.26 -21.11
N GLY A 92 -8.03 -17.87 -22.20
CA GLY A 92 -8.16 -17.20 -23.51
C GLY A 92 -6.86 -17.05 -24.30
N HIS A 93 -5.71 -17.46 -23.74
CA HIS A 93 -4.38 -17.36 -24.37
C HIS A 93 -3.90 -18.69 -24.96
N GLU A 94 -4.81 -19.57 -25.37
CA GLU A 94 -4.46 -20.91 -25.88
C GLU A 94 -3.67 -20.84 -27.19
N LYS A 95 -3.97 -19.86 -28.04
CA LYS A 95 -3.27 -19.65 -29.32
C LYS A 95 -1.89 -19.05 -29.14
N ASN A 96 -1.76 -18.05 -28.26
CA ASN A 96 -0.51 -17.34 -27.98
C ASN A 96 -0.20 -17.42 -26.48
N PRO A 97 0.54 -18.44 -26.03
CA PRO A 97 0.80 -18.64 -24.62
C PRO A 97 1.69 -17.53 -24.05
N LEU A 98 1.12 -16.77 -23.10
CA LEU A 98 1.84 -15.75 -22.35
C LEU A 98 2.66 -16.35 -21.21
N THR A 99 3.53 -15.53 -20.64
CA THR A 99 4.17 -15.86 -19.35
C THR A 99 3.11 -16.00 -18.26
N GLY A 100 3.39 -16.79 -17.22
CA GLY A 100 2.43 -17.01 -16.15
C GLY A 100 2.00 -15.70 -15.49
N SER A 101 2.96 -14.84 -15.18
CA SER A 101 2.71 -13.56 -14.54
C SER A 101 1.78 -12.65 -15.36
N GLU A 102 1.93 -12.61 -16.69
CA GLU A 102 1.09 -11.82 -17.59
C GLU A 102 -0.32 -12.40 -17.70
N CYS A 103 -0.44 -13.73 -17.77
CA CYS A 103 -1.73 -14.42 -17.78
C CYS A 103 -2.55 -14.14 -16.51
N ILE A 104 -1.91 -14.11 -15.33
CA ILE A 104 -2.56 -13.71 -14.07
C ILE A 104 -3.00 -12.24 -14.14
N LYS A 105 -2.12 -11.34 -14.61
CA LYS A 105 -2.43 -9.90 -14.72
C LYS A 105 -3.64 -9.62 -15.60
N SER A 106 -3.84 -10.41 -16.67
CA SER A 106 -5.04 -10.30 -17.51
C SER A 106 -6.29 -10.86 -16.82
N LEU A 107 -6.19 -12.02 -16.16
CA LEU A 107 -7.33 -12.74 -15.59
C LEU A 107 -7.97 -12.02 -14.40
N VAL A 108 -7.16 -11.32 -13.61
CA VAL A 108 -7.60 -10.75 -12.33
C VAL A 108 -8.38 -9.44 -12.49
N LYS A 109 -8.36 -8.83 -13.68
CA LYS A 109 -9.15 -7.62 -13.94
C LYS A 109 -10.65 -7.87 -13.83
N ASP A 110 -11.10 -9.01 -14.35
CA ASP A 110 -12.53 -9.31 -14.47
C ASP A 110 -13.04 -10.26 -13.37
N ASN A 111 -12.13 -11.04 -12.78
CA ASN A 111 -12.47 -12.14 -11.89
C ASN A 111 -11.94 -11.93 -10.45
N ARG A 112 -12.62 -12.54 -9.49
CA ARG A 112 -12.29 -12.44 -8.05
C ARG A 112 -11.55 -13.69 -7.61
N TYR A 113 -10.26 -13.73 -7.88
CA TYR A 113 -9.37 -14.82 -7.47
C TYR A 113 -8.54 -14.45 -6.25
N ILE A 114 -8.33 -15.41 -5.36
CA ILE A 114 -7.18 -15.37 -4.44
C ILE A 114 -5.98 -15.87 -5.22
N ILE A 115 -4.97 -15.04 -5.42
CA ILE A 115 -3.77 -15.42 -6.17
C ILE A 115 -2.78 -16.06 -5.20
N ALA A 116 -2.37 -17.30 -5.49
CA ALA A 116 -1.37 -18.03 -4.74
C ALA A 116 -0.05 -18.04 -5.51
N THR A 117 0.92 -17.21 -5.11
CA THR A 117 2.21 -17.05 -5.82
C THR A 117 3.38 -16.83 -4.86
N GLN A 118 4.56 -17.31 -5.25
CA GLN A 118 5.84 -17.06 -4.58
C GLN A 118 6.75 -16.10 -5.35
N ASP A 119 6.31 -15.61 -6.51
CA ASP A 119 7.04 -14.62 -7.29
C ASP A 119 6.93 -13.22 -6.63
N ARG A 120 8.08 -12.62 -6.32
CA ARG A 120 8.14 -11.31 -5.65
C ARG A 120 7.60 -10.19 -6.54
N ASP A 121 7.88 -10.23 -7.84
CA ASP A 121 7.49 -9.17 -8.76
C ASP A 121 5.97 -9.17 -8.95
N LEU A 122 5.38 -10.36 -9.09
CA LEU A 122 3.93 -10.51 -9.14
C LEU A 122 3.27 -10.11 -7.81
N GLN A 123 3.84 -10.48 -6.66
CA GLN A 123 3.32 -10.06 -5.35
C GLN A 123 3.32 -8.53 -5.19
N GLU A 124 4.41 -7.86 -5.56
CA GLU A 124 4.48 -6.39 -5.51
C GLU A 124 3.46 -5.73 -6.43
N TRP A 125 3.25 -6.30 -7.62
CA TRP A 125 2.21 -5.83 -8.53
C TRP A 125 0.82 -5.98 -7.91
N ILE A 126 0.50 -7.14 -7.31
CA ILE A 126 -0.79 -7.40 -6.64
C ILE A 126 -1.03 -6.43 -5.48
N ARG A 127 0.01 -6.13 -4.68
CA ARG A 127 -0.10 -5.17 -3.57
C ARG A 127 -0.48 -3.76 -4.02
N LYS A 128 -0.13 -3.37 -5.26
CA LYS A 128 -0.50 -2.06 -5.83
C LYS A 128 -1.96 -2.04 -6.31
N GLN A 129 -2.51 -3.20 -6.66
CA GLN A 129 -3.89 -3.32 -7.09
C GLN A 129 -4.86 -3.30 -5.91
N ILE A 130 -6.12 -2.98 -6.22
CA ILE A 130 -7.20 -2.86 -5.24
C ILE A 130 -8.09 -4.10 -5.32
N GLY A 131 -8.42 -4.69 -4.17
CA GLY A 131 -9.43 -5.76 -4.09
C GLY A 131 -8.95 -7.16 -4.46
N ILE A 132 -7.65 -7.34 -4.68
CA ILE A 132 -7.05 -8.64 -4.96
C ILE A 132 -6.46 -9.22 -3.68
N ALA A 133 -6.83 -10.46 -3.39
CA ALA A 133 -6.27 -11.21 -2.27
C ALA A 133 -5.00 -11.97 -2.69
N LEU A 134 -3.95 -11.88 -1.87
CA LEU A 134 -2.67 -12.54 -2.11
C LEU A 134 -2.42 -13.62 -1.07
N LEU A 135 -2.03 -14.80 -1.52
CA LEU A 135 -1.67 -15.95 -0.72
C LEU A 135 -0.26 -16.41 -1.08
N TYR A 136 0.58 -16.67 -0.07
CA TYR A 136 1.92 -17.18 -0.28
C TYR A 136 2.30 -18.16 0.83
N LEU A 137 3.38 -18.93 0.64
CA LEU A 137 3.88 -19.84 1.68
C LEU A 137 5.04 -19.18 2.40
N HIS A 138 4.95 -19.09 3.73
CA HIS A 138 6.10 -18.80 4.57
C HIS A 138 6.69 -20.12 5.06
N ASN A 139 7.74 -20.59 4.39
CA ASN A 139 8.22 -21.96 4.49
C ASN A 139 7.07 -22.95 4.19
N VAL A 140 6.56 -23.65 5.21
CA VAL A 140 5.49 -24.64 5.09
C VAL A 140 4.10 -24.02 5.28
N VAL A 141 3.99 -22.80 5.82
CA VAL A 141 2.69 -22.28 6.28
C VAL A 141 2.04 -21.38 5.23
N PRO A 142 0.84 -21.70 4.72
CA PRO A 142 0.07 -20.78 3.89
C PRO A 142 -0.35 -19.56 4.69
N THR A 143 -0.05 -18.39 4.15
CA THR A 143 -0.35 -17.10 4.76
C THR A 143 -1.10 -16.25 3.76
N LEU A 144 -2.38 -16.00 4.04
CA LEU A 144 -3.18 -15.05 3.29
C LEU A 144 -2.79 -13.64 3.73
N GLU A 145 -2.29 -12.80 2.84
CA GLU A 145 -1.83 -11.45 3.17
C GLU A 145 -2.98 -10.56 3.65
N GLU A 146 -2.64 -9.51 4.40
CA GLU A 146 -3.61 -8.47 4.72
C GLU A 146 -3.98 -7.68 3.48
N PRO A 147 -5.20 -7.12 3.42
CA PRO A 147 -5.57 -6.21 2.35
C PRO A 147 -4.55 -5.10 2.19
N SER A 148 -4.17 -4.86 0.93
CA SER A 148 -3.16 -3.87 0.59
C SER A 148 -3.54 -2.49 1.11
N LEU A 149 -2.55 -1.63 1.36
CA LEU A 149 -2.80 -0.26 1.83
C LEU A 149 -3.67 0.52 0.82
N ALA A 150 -3.47 0.29 -0.48
CA ALA A 150 -4.31 0.83 -1.53
C ALA A 150 -5.78 0.39 -1.39
N THR A 151 -6.00 -0.90 -1.16
CA THR A 151 -7.34 -1.48 -0.93
C THR A 151 -8.01 -0.90 0.31
N ARG A 152 -7.28 -0.80 1.42
CA ARG A 152 -7.78 -0.24 2.68
C ARG A 152 -8.18 1.22 2.52
N ASN A 153 -7.30 2.03 1.93
CA ASN A 153 -7.56 3.45 1.67
C ASN A 153 -8.76 3.65 0.74
N TYR A 154 -8.95 2.78 -0.25
CA TYR A 154 -10.11 2.82 -1.13
C TYR A 154 -11.42 2.59 -0.36
N ILE A 155 -11.45 1.58 0.52
CA ILE A 155 -12.63 1.30 1.36
C ILE A 155 -12.86 2.39 2.39
N ASP A 156 -11.81 2.94 3.01
CA ASP A 156 -11.94 4.05 3.96
C ASP A 156 -12.51 5.31 3.27
N ARG A 157 -12.13 5.56 2.02
CA ARG A 157 -12.72 6.65 1.23
C ARG A 157 -14.16 6.36 0.85
N LYS A 158 -14.47 5.12 0.45
CA LYS A 158 -15.84 4.69 0.09
C LYS A 158 -16.78 4.79 1.29
N SER A 159 -16.35 4.28 2.45
CA SER A 159 -17.11 4.35 3.71
C SER A 159 -17.28 5.77 4.23
N LYS A 160 -16.23 6.61 4.18
CA LYS A 160 -16.37 8.04 4.51
C LYS A 160 -17.34 8.74 3.58
N LYS A 161 -17.31 8.43 2.28
CA LYS A 161 -18.25 9.03 1.32
C LYS A 161 -19.71 8.64 1.63
N SER A 162 -19.96 7.41 2.05
CA SER A 162 -21.32 6.98 2.43
C SER A 162 -21.77 7.47 3.81
N LEU A 163 -20.83 7.70 4.74
CA LEU A 163 -21.12 8.19 6.10
C LEU A 163 -21.18 9.72 6.18
N ASN A 164 -20.52 10.42 5.26
CA ASN A 164 -20.54 11.87 5.23
C ASN A 164 -21.94 12.36 4.85
N VAL A 165 -22.41 13.30 5.65
CA VAL A 165 -23.62 14.07 5.42
C VAL A 165 -23.52 14.78 4.06
N SER A 166 -24.62 14.81 3.30
CA SER A 166 -24.65 15.52 2.02
C SER A 166 -24.24 16.99 2.22
N SER A 167 -23.67 17.65 1.20
CA SER A 167 -23.25 19.06 1.34
C SER A 167 -24.40 19.95 1.83
N PHE A 168 -25.61 19.68 1.34
CA PHE A 168 -26.83 20.37 1.75
C PHE A 168 -27.19 20.13 3.22
N GLU A 169 -27.26 18.87 3.64
CA GLU A 169 -27.54 18.48 5.02
C GLU A 169 -26.46 19.01 5.98
N GLY A 170 -25.21 19.10 5.52
CA GLY A 170 -24.09 19.65 6.27
C GLY A 170 -24.24 21.15 6.52
N GLU A 171 -24.65 21.91 5.50
CA GLU A 171 -24.97 23.33 5.64
C GLU A 171 -26.16 23.55 6.57
N GLN A 172 -27.21 22.73 6.45
CA GLN A 172 -28.40 22.77 7.30
C GLN A 172 -28.04 22.46 8.76
N LEU A 173 -27.20 21.46 9.02
CA LEU A 173 -26.68 21.16 10.36
C LEU A 173 -25.87 22.32 10.95
N VAL A 174 -25.06 23.02 10.14
CA VAL A 174 -24.32 24.21 10.61
C VAL A 174 -25.28 25.36 10.97
N GLN A 175 -26.32 25.57 10.18
CA GLN A 175 -27.35 26.58 10.49
C GLN A 175 -28.11 26.24 11.77
N LEU A 176 -28.54 24.98 11.94
CA LEU A 176 -29.23 24.52 13.14
C LEU A 176 -28.33 24.64 14.38
N LYS A 177 -27.07 24.23 14.30
CA LYS A 177 -26.09 24.39 15.40
C LYS A 177 -25.85 25.85 15.80
N LYS A 178 -25.97 26.80 14.86
CA LYS A 178 -25.90 28.25 15.15
C LYS A 178 -27.18 28.75 15.82
N LYS A 179 -28.35 28.29 15.39
CA LYS A 179 -29.65 28.65 15.99
C LYS A 179 -29.77 28.13 17.43
N GLU A 180 -29.33 26.91 17.68
CA GLU A 180 -29.34 26.26 19.00
C GLU A 180 -28.21 26.73 19.94
N GLY A 181 -27.35 27.67 19.49
CA GLY A 181 -26.30 28.26 20.34
C GLY A 181 -25.15 27.31 20.72
N ILE A 182 -25.07 26.11 20.15
CA ILE A 182 -24.07 25.08 20.47
C ILE A 182 -22.67 25.46 19.95
N VAL A 183 -22.59 26.25 18.87
CA VAL A 183 -21.32 26.74 18.34
C VAL A 183 -21.06 28.15 18.87
N GLU A 184 -20.24 28.24 19.91
CA GLU A 184 -19.68 29.52 20.35
C GLU A 184 -18.83 30.11 19.22
N ILE A 185 -19.23 31.28 18.74
CA ILE A 185 -18.36 32.15 17.94
C ILE A 185 -17.22 32.56 18.87
N LYS A 186 -16.10 31.82 18.86
CA LYS A 186 -14.85 32.30 19.43
C LYS A 186 -14.50 33.58 18.67
N LYS A 187 -14.91 34.73 19.22
CA LYS A 187 -14.42 36.04 18.80
C LYS A 187 -12.91 35.95 18.97
N VAL A 188 -12.19 35.80 17.85
CA VAL A 188 -10.74 35.89 17.83
C VAL A 188 -10.42 37.31 18.22
N THR A 189 -10.28 37.57 19.52
CA THR A 189 -9.69 38.79 20.01
C THR A 189 -8.27 38.78 19.48
N LYS A 190 -8.00 39.62 18.46
CA LYS A 190 -6.65 39.86 17.99
C LYS A 190 -5.87 40.40 19.18
N VAL A 191 -5.16 39.52 19.89
CA VAL A 191 -4.21 39.92 20.92
C VAL A 191 -3.19 40.79 20.22
N LYS A 192 -3.24 42.10 20.44
CA LYS A 192 -2.24 43.03 19.91
C LYS A 192 -0.91 42.61 20.50
N LEU A 193 -0.03 42.01 19.69
CA LEU A 193 1.35 41.75 20.09
C LEU A 193 1.96 43.07 20.57
N LYS A 194 2.38 43.11 21.83
CA LYS A 194 3.09 44.26 22.39
C LYS A 194 4.36 44.47 21.57
N LYS A 195 4.48 45.63 20.92
CA LYS A 195 5.70 46.03 20.21
C LYS A 195 6.87 45.97 21.21
N ARG A 196 7.99 45.38 20.80
CA ARG A 196 9.24 45.41 21.58
C ARG A 196 9.59 46.88 21.84
N LYS A 197 9.67 47.28 23.11
CA LYS A 197 10.15 48.62 23.48
C LYS A 197 11.61 48.75 23.01
N GLY A 198 11.96 49.92 22.47
CA GLY A 198 13.33 50.22 22.07
C GLY A 198 14.30 50.12 23.26
N PRO A 199 15.61 50.02 22.99
CA PRO A 199 16.62 49.96 24.05
C PRO A 199 16.52 51.18 24.97
N ASN A 200 16.73 50.94 26.27
CA ASN A 200 16.66 51.95 27.33
C ASN A 200 17.60 53.14 27.01
N PRO A 201 17.11 54.39 26.96
CA PRO A 201 17.89 55.56 26.57
C PRO A 201 19.12 55.84 27.45
N LEU A 202 19.19 55.29 28.66
CA LEU A 202 20.36 55.36 29.54
C LEU A 202 21.49 54.37 29.19
N SER A 203 21.25 53.41 28.27
CA SER A 203 22.19 52.32 27.96
C SER A 203 23.03 52.55 26.70
N CYS A 204 22.90 53.71 26.04
CA CYS A 204 23.77 54.07 24.92
C CYS A 204 25.05 54.74 25.45
N LYS A 205 26.12 53.97 25.67
CA LYS A 205 27.45 54.55 25.89
C LYS A 205 27.79 55.47 24.70
N LYS A 206 28.17 56.72 24.99
CA LYS A 206 28.56 57.69 23.95
C LYS A 206 29.72 57.13 23.12
N LYS A 207 29.61 57.28 21.80
CA LYS A 207 30.66 56.94 20.84
C LYS A 207 31.87 57.85 21.11
N GLN A 208 33.00 57.25 21.46
CA GLN A 208 34.26 57.98 21.58
C GLN A 208 34.77 58.34 20.18
N SER A 209 35.09 59.62 19.96
CA SER A 209 35.80 60.10 18.78
C SER A 209 37.28 59.72 18.89
N LYS A 210 37.84 59.16 17.81
CA LYS A 210 39.29 59.10 17.61
C LYS A 210 39.61 60.10 16.50
N ASP A 211 40.43 61.10 16.80
CA ASP A 211 40.91 62.06 15.80
C ASP A 211 42.16 61.52 15.06
N SER A 212 41.95 61.45 13.74
CA SER A 212 42.82 61.61 12.56
C SER A 212 44.34 61.32 12.60
N SER A 213 44.75 60.37 11.75
CA SER A 213 45.78 60.62 10.70
C SER A 213 45.75 59.55 9.58
N GLN A 214 45.34 60.01 8.40
CA GLN A 214 45.82 59.70 7.03
C GLN A 214 46.33 58.29 6.61
N ILE A 215 45.65 57.71 5.59
CA ILE A 215 46.15 57.23 4.25
C ILE A 215 45.52 55.89 3.76
N THR A 216 44.80 56.05 2.63
CA THR A 216 44.47 55.16 1.49
C THR A 216 44.15 53.67 1.67
N GLY A 217 43.04 53.22 1.04
CA GLY A 217 42.97 51.85 0.53
C GLY A 217 41.60 51.19 0.34
N ILE A 218 40.89 51.59 -0.72
CA ILE A 218 40.27 50.66 -1.71
C ILE A 218 39.12 49.71 -1.26
N LYS A 219 37.94 50.07 -1.78
CA LYS A 219 36.91 49.26 -2.47
C LYS A 219 35.97 48.31 -1.70
N ASN A 220 34.71 48.76 -1.71
CA ASN A 220 33.56 48.18 -2.42
C ASN A 220 32.62 47.18 -1.73
N LYS A 221 31.36 47.65 -1.73
CA LYS A 221 30.12 46.98 -2.14
C LYS A 221 29.51 45.93 -1.21
N ALA A 222 28.56 46.47 -0.45
CA ALA A 222 27.23 45.91 -0.22
C ALA A 222 26.59 45.21 -1.45
N ILE A 223 25.62 44.34 -1.14
CA ILE A 223 24.25 44.24 -1.73
C ILE A 223 23.80 42.79 -2.01
N ASN A 224 22.93 42.33 -1.09
CA ASN A 224 21.58 41.80 -1.30
C ASN A 224 21.26 40.46 -2.00
N LYS A 225 20.33 39.79 -1.30
CA LYS A 225 19.02 39.25 -1.74
C LYS A 225 18.98 37.91 -2.47
N ASN A 226 18.38 36.98 -1.72
CA ASN A 226 17.17 36.23 -2.05
C ASN A 226 17.04 35.65 -3.47
N LYS A 227 16.84 34.33 -3.55
CA LYS A 227 15.50 33.76 -3.83
C LYS A 227 15.48 32.23 -3.68
N ASN A 228 14.36 31.77 -3.16
CA ASN A 228 13.91 30.39 -2.99
C ASN A 228 13.91 29.58 -4.30
N LYS A 229 14.17 28.25 -4.22
CA LYS A 229 13.15 27.18 -4.35
C LYS A 229 13.76 25.77 -4.44
N LYS A 230 13.31 24.91 -3.51
CA LYS A 230 12.91 23.48 -3.64
C LYS A 230 13.74 22.50 -4.51
N LYS A 231 14.24 21.42 -3.87
CA LYS A 231 13.86 19.98 -4.04
C LYS A 231 14.95 19.07 -3.40
N ILE A 232 14.60 18.31 -2.36
CA ILE A 232 14.35 16.84 -2.35
C ILE A 232 15.62 15.96 -2.28
N LEU A 233 15.68 15.22 -1.16
CA LEU A 233 16.32 13.92 -0.83
C LEU A 233 17.82 13.67 -1.12
N LYS A 234 18.58 13.44 -0.04
CA LYS A 234 19.95 12.90 -0.08
C LYS A 234 20.24 11.73 0.87
N ASN A 235 19.23 10.95 1.28
CA ASN A 235 19.43 9.78 2.15
C ASN A 235 19.03 8.43 1.51
N VAL A 236 19.40 8.22 0.25
CA VAL A 236 19.36 6.89 -0.43
C VAL A 236 20.78 6.41 -0.80
N LYS A 237 21.82 6.93 -0.13
CA LYS A 237 23.22 6.53 -0.40
C LYS A 237 23.93 5.83 0.75
N LEU A 238 23.21 5.32 1.75
CA LEU A 238 23.84 4.72 2.95
C LEU A 238 23.61 3.22 3.17
N GLU A 239 22.88 2.49 2.32
CA GLU A 239 22.69 1.03 2.53
C GLU A 239 23.26 0.12 1.42
N ILE A 240 24.05 0.65 0.48
CA ILE A 240 24.75 -0.18 -0.54
C ILE A 240 26.26 -0.28 -0.27
N LYS A 241 26.76 0.08 0.92
CA LYS A 241 28.20 -0.08 1.21
C LYS A 241 28.59 -0.71 2.55
N LYS A 242 27.66 -1.10 3.44
CA LYS A 242 27.99 -1.81 4.69
C LYS A 242 26.83 -2.67 5.22
N ALA A 243 26.59 -3.81 4.58
CA ALA A 243 26.05 -5.04 5.19
C ALA A 243 26.23 -6.19 4.19
#